data_AF-A0A836EGG3-F1
#
_entry.id   AF-A0A836EGG3-F1
#
_cell.length_a   1.000
_cell.length_b   1.000
_cell.length_c   1.000
_cell.angle_alpha   90.00
_cell.angle_beta   90.00
_cell.angle_gamma   90.00
#
_symmetry.space_group_name_H-M   'P 1'
#
loop_
_entity.id
_entity.type
_entity.pdbx_description
1 polymer ?
#
loop_
_entity_poly.entity_id
_entity_poly.type
_entity_poly.pdbx_seq_one_letter_code
_entity_poly.pdbx_strand_id
1 'polypeptide(L)'
;QSMHYVTFISYICHFATLFYVSAQFRSSNDNNIIHLLPAYAIASRASLLGSATCATELRAFLDAVDQRILWGLKTLDSSGELKSGFLYGNNFWLGSRSQCLDIMNKTPFEFARQYMLNNTRYRDPQNEFPPFQLNYFVAYIRHNSTLQYHINMFDEELITLGLCLPASCSTNNISFILEGIFRDRILLINDLYFVDFNLIQIKNLKDNHQWLLNGAIPFICVGLVLTFALMISGTIYDIFIYQTYLKATNKTVNVENAVEMHMTDLSSREKSRIGNVLMCFSVYTSTKMIFNTKLGTEEITVFHGIRFLTMVWLIIFHSIFFSLQYLDNKIQTLRLIKSLPFQMISNGSVSVDTYFFLSGFLLAYTYLKNKIDKERINPINYKEKINKYFVNIMKRYIRLTPAHIMIIGLTQLSSAWYDKNSQFYVEERPHEICAKYWWRNILYINNLFGYKKMVQTPI
;
A
#
# COMPACT_ATOMS: atom_id res chain seq x y z
N GLN A 1 -36.28 62.14 -36.08
CA GLN A 1 -35.03 62.12 -35.28
C GLN A 1 -35.26 61.84 -33.78
N SER A 2 -36.35 62.31 -33.14
CA SER A 2 -36.62 62.06 -31.72
C SER A 2 -36.83 60.56 -31.35
N MET A 3 -37.50 59.78 -32.20
CA MET A 3 -37.87 58.39 -31.89
C MET A 3 -36.68 57.39 -31.89
N HIS A 4 -35.63 57.69 -32.66
CA HIS A 4 -34.39 56.88 -32.69
C HIS A 4 -33.51 57.10 -31.45
N TYR A 5 -33.62 58.28 -30.82
CA TYR A 5 -32.85 58.59 -29.62
C TYR A 5 -33.42 57.86 -28.38
N VAL A 6 -34.75 57.78 -28.28
CA VAL A 6 -35.44 57.07 -27.18
C VAL A 6 -35.21 55.56 -27.25
N THR A 7 -35.25 54.99 -28.46
CA THR A 7 -34.96 53.56 -28.66
C THR A 7 -33.50 53.23 -28.36
N PHE A 8 -32.55 54.07 -28.78
CA PHE A 8 -31.12 53.88 -28.46
C PHE A 8 -30.83 53.95 -26.96
N ILE A 9 -31.43 54.90 -26.23
CA ILE A 9 -31.30 55.01 -24.76
C ILE A 9 -31.92 53.79 -24.06
N SER A 10 -33.07 53.30 -24.54
CA SER A 10 -33.71 52.09 -23.99
C SER A 10 -32.83 50.84 -24.16
N TYR A 11 -32.18 50.67 -25.33
CA TYR A 11 -31.25 49.57 -25.55
C TYR A 11 -30.00 49.66 -24.66
N ILE A 12 -29.44 50.85 -24.45
CA ILE A 12 -28.30 51.05 -23.53
C ILE A 12 -28.69 50.75 -22.09
N CYS A 13 -29.87 51.21 -21.63
CA CYS A 13 -30.36 50.89 -20.30
C CYS A 13 -30.59 49.39 -20.11
N HIS A 14 -31.17 48.69 -21.10
CA HIS A 14 -31.33 47.24 -21.04
C HIS A 14 -29.98 46.50 -21.02
N PHE A 15 -29.02 46.91 -21.85
CA PHE A 15 -27.68 46.33 -21.82
C PHE A 15 -26.97 46.57 -20.48
N ALA A 16 -27.06 47.78 -19.92
CA ALA A 16 -26.50 48.10 -18.61
C ALA A 16 -27.15 47.28 -17.49
N THR A 17 -28.47 47.08 -17.52
CA THR A 17 -29.17 46.22 -16.55
C THR A 17 -28.77 44.74 -16.69
N LEU A 18 -28.63 44.23 -17.90
CA LEU A 18 -28.16 42.85 -18.14
C LEU A 18 -26.70 42.66 -17.71
N PHE A 19 -25.84 43.65 -17.93
CA PHE A 19 -24.45 43.63 -17.47
C PHE A 19 -24.36 43.72 -15.94
N TYR A 20 -25.21 44.54 -15.32
CA TYR A 20 -25.26 44.67 -13.86
C TYR A 20 -25.79 43.39 -13.21
N VAL A 21 -26.87 42.80 -13.75
CA VAL A 21 -27.42 41.53 -13.27
C VAL A 21 -26.41 40.40 -13.45
N SER A 22 -25.74 40.30 -14.61
CA SER A 22 -24.72 39.26 -14.82
C SER A 22 -23.48 39.44 -13.95
N ALA A 23 -23.01 40.68 -13.72
CA ALA A 23 -21.91 40.96 -12.81
C ALA A 23 -22.26 40.65 -11.35
N GLN A 24 -23.48 40.99 -10.91
CA GLN A 24 -23.96 40.69 -9.56
C GLN A 24 -24.21 39.19 -9.36
N PHE A 25 -24.71 38.48 -10.39
CA PHE A 25 -24.85 37.02 -10.36
C PHE A 25 -23.48 36.34 -10.28
N ARG A 26 -22.48 36.81 -11.02
CA ARG A 26 -21.11 36.27 -11.00
C ARG A 26 -20.42 36.49 -9.66
N SER A 27 -20.54 37.69 -9.07
CA SER A 27 -19.99 37.99 -7.74
C SER A 27 -20.68 37.23 -6.62
N SER A 28 -21.98 36.94 -6.72
CA SER A 28 -22.73 36.15 -5.73
C SER A 28 -22.37 34.66 -5.83
N ASN A 29 -22.18 34.14 -7.04
CA ASN A 29 -21.88 32.72 -7.25
C ASN A 29 -20.44 32.34 -6.88
N ASP A 30 -19.45 33.23 -7.13
CA ASP A 30 -18.04 32.96 -6.82
C ASP A 30 -17.80 32.82 -5.30
N ASN A 31 -18.51 33.58 -4.47
CA ASN A 31 -18.42 33.46 -3.00
C ASN A 31 -19.13 32.18 -2.50
N ASN A 32 -20.25 31.79 -3.11
CA ASN A 32 -20.99 30.59 -2.72
C ASN A 32 -20.23 29.28 -2.99
N ILE A 33 -19.36 29.24 -4.01
CA ILE A 33 -18.63 28.01 -4.38
C ILE A 33 -17.49 27.71 -3.40
N ILE A 34 -16.76 28.72 -2.92
CA ILE A 34 -15.64 28.52 -1.98
C ILE A 34 -16.14 27.95 -0.64
N HIS A 35 -17.33 28.36 -0.21
CA HIS A 35 -17.99 27.82 0.99
C HIS A 35 -18.28 26.31 0.92
N LEU A 36 -18.28 25.72 -0.27
CA LEU A 36 -18.50 24.28 -0.49
C LEU A 36 -17.23 23.44 -0.33
N LEU A 37 -16.06 24.07 -0.27
CA LEU A 37 -14.80 23.37 -0.11
C LEU A 37 -14.66 22.86 1.34
N PRO A 38 -14.40 21.56 1.55
CA PRO A 38 -14.39 20.97 2.89
C PRO A 38 -13.44 21.66 3.89
N ALA A 39 -12.23 22.03 3.46
CA ALA A 39 -11.28 22.74 4.32
C ALA A 39 -11.77 24.14 4.71
N TYR A 40 -12.42 24.86 3.79
CA TYR A 40 -13.04 26.15 4.07
C TYR A 40 -14.20 25.99 5.06
N ALA A 41 -15.07 25.01 4.84
CA ALA A 41 -16.21 24.73 5.72
C ALA A 41 -15.78 24.37 7.15
N ILE A 42 -14.65 23.68 7.31
CA ILE A 42 -14.05 23.41 8.63
C ILE A 42 -13.56 24.71 9.27
N ALA A 43 -12.85 25.54 8.52
CA ALA A 43 -12.30 26.80 9.01
C ALA A 43 -13.40 27.80 9.43
N SER A 44 -14.51 27.87 8.68
CA SER A 44 -15.66 28.74 9.01
C SER A 44 -16.36 28.34 10.32
N ARG A 45 -16.20 27.09 10.76
CA ARG A 45 -16.73 26.55 12.03
C ARG A 45 -15.71 26.53 13.17
N ALA A 46 -14.58 27.24 13.03
CA ALA A 46 -13.55 27.34 14.07
C ALA A 46 -14.07 27.83 15.44
N SER A 47 -15.15 28.63 15.45
CA SER A 47 -15.80 29.11 16.68
C SER A 47 -16.30 28.00 17.60
N LEU A 48 -16.64 26.82 17.04
CA LEU A 48 -17.08 25.65 17.80
C LEU A 48 -16.01 25.11 18.76
N LEU A 49 -14.73 25.38 18.49
CA LEU A 49 -13.60 24.93 19.31
C LEU A 49 -13.22 25.91 20.44
N GLY A 50 -13.95 27.02 20.60
CA GLY A 50 -13.71 28.01 21.64
C GLY A 50 -12.36 28.73 21.50
N SER A 51 -11.58 28.78 22.59
CA SER A 51 -10.29 29.48 22.69
C SER A 51 -9.06 28.59 22.42
N ALA A 52 -9.25 27.42 21.80
CA ALA A 52 -8.14 26.54 21.44
C ALA A 52 -7.21 27.20 20.40
N THR A 53 -5.90 26.91 20.44
CA THR A 53 -4.92 27.37 19.44
C THR A 53 -5.35 27.04 18.01
N CYS A 54 -5.86 25.82 17.80
CA CYS A 54 -6.44 25.39 16.53
C CYS A 54 -7.59 26.29 16.05
N ALA A 55 -8.43 26.81 16.94
CA ALA A 55 -9.51 27.72 16.57
C ALA A 55 -8.95 29.04 16.03
N THR A 56 -7.90 29.58 16.65
CA THR A 56 -7.24 30.81 16.20
C THR A 56 -6.52 30.61 14.87
N GLU A 57 -5.80 29.51 14.71
CA GLU A 57 -5.10 29.20 13.45
C GLU A 57 -6.08 28.91 12.30
N LEU A 58 -7.22 28.25 12.57
CA LEU A 58 -8.28 28.05 11.57
C LEU A 58 -8.93 29.37 11.16
N ARG A 59 -9.14 30.31 12.08
CA ARG A 59 -9.62 31.67 11.74
C ARG A 59 -8.61 32.41 10.88
N ALA A 60 -7.32 32.37 11.24
CA ALA A 60 -6.27 32.98 10.44
C ALA A 60 -6.17 32.36 9.03
N PHE A 61 -6.40 31.05 8.90
CA PHE A 61 -6.52 30.38 7.61
C PHE A 61 -7.74 30.87 6.82
N LEU A 62 -8.91 30.97 7.45
CA LEU A 62 -10.13 31.51 6.84
C LEU A 62 -9.91 32.93 6.31
N ASP A 63 -9.39 33.83 7.17
CA ASP A 63 -9.10 35.22 6.83
C ASP A 63 -8.11 35.32 5.66
N ALA A 64 -7.09 34.46 5.63
CA ALA A 64 -6.12 34.42 4.54
C ALA A 64 -6.75 33.99 3.21
N VAL A 65 -7.69 33.04 3.23
CA VAL A 65 -8.44 32.68 2.03
C VAL A 65 -9.33 33.83 1.56
N ASP A 66 -10.09 34.45 2.47
CA ASP A 66 -11.00 35.55 2.15
C ASP A 66 -10.25 36.78 1.59
N GLN A 67 -9.05 37.04 2.12
CA GLN A 67 -8.15 38.10 1.64
C GLN A 67 -7.30 37.69 0.42
N ARG A 68 -7.47 36.47 -0.10
CA ARG A 68 -6.72 35.91 -1.24
C ARG A 68 -5.21 35.91 -1.04
N ILE A 69 -4.77 35.70 0.19
CA ILE A 69 -3.35 35.55 0.56
C ILE A 69 -2.82 34.22 0.02
N LEU A 70 -1.64 34.26 -0.58
CA LEU A 70 -1.08 33.13 -1.35
C LEU A 70 -0.95 31.84 -0.53
N TRP A 71 -0.42 31.89 0.70
CA TRP A 71 -0.30 30.68 1.54
C TRP A 71 -1.67 30.08 1.90
N GLY A 72 -2.69 30.91 2.12
CA GLY A 72 -4.06 30.47 2.41
C GLY A 72 -4.66 29.75 1.21
N LEU A 73 -4.52 30.33 0.02
CA LEU A 73 -4.97 29.72 -1.23
C LEU A 73 -4.23 28.41 -1.53
N LYS A 74 -2.90 28.34 -1.32
CA LYS A 74 -2.13 27.09 -1.46
C LYS A 74 -2.62 26.00 -0.51
N THR A 75 -2.96 26.37 0.73
CA THR A 75 -3.47 25.45 1.77
C THR A 75 -4.84 24.89 1.38
N LEU A 76 -5.72 25.77 0.88
CA LEU A 76 -7.04 25.38 0.38
C LEU A 76 -6.93 24.47 -0.86
N ASP A 77 -6.09 24.83 -1.82
CA ASP A 77 -5.84 24.05 -3.06
C ASP A 77 -5.20 22.67 -2.78
N SER A 78 -4.38 22.58 -1.73
CA SER A 78 -3.79 21.30 -1.28
C SER A 78 -4.81 20.38 -0.60
N SER A 79 -5.96 20.90 -0.20
CA SER A 79 -7.01 20.12 0.46
C SER A 79 -7.92 19.42 -0.55
N GLY A 80 -8.56 18.34 -0.10
CA GLY A 80 -9.50 17.58 -0.88
C GLY A 80 -10.82 18.31 -1.13
N GLU A 81 -11.37 18.06 -2.31
CA GLU A 81 -12.66 18.58 -2.76
C GLU A 81 -13.48 17.46 -3.42
N LEU A 82 -14.78 17.69 -3.58
CA LEU A 82 -15.66 16.80 -4.32
C LEU A 82 -15.16 16.63 -5.76
N LYS A 83 -14.88 15.38 -6.15
CA LYS A 83 -14.49 15.04 -7.52
C LYS A 83 -15.68 14.56 -8.36
N SER A 84 -15.59 14.82 -9.66
CA SER A 84 -16.53 14.28 -10.63
C SER A 84 -16.49 12.74 -10.64
N GLY A 85 -17.60 12.13 -11.01
CA GLY A 85 -17.73 10.67 -11.01
C GLY A 85 -18.23 10.07 -9.68
N PHE A 86 -18.72 10.89 -8.74
CA PHE A 86 -19.35 10.37 -7.50
C PHE A 86 -20.39 9.28 -7.81
N LEU A 87 -21.35 9.52 -8.70
CA LEU A 87 -22.36 8.50 -9.07
C LEU A 87 -21.78 7.24 -9.75
N TYR A 88 -20.54 7.31 -10.25
CA TYR A 88 -19.81 6.18 -10.82
C TYR A 88 -18.87 5.49 -9.81
N GLY A 89 -18.90 5.89 -8.53
CA GLY A 89 -18.10 5.35 -7.44
C GLY A 89 -16.74 6.03 -7.26
N ASN A 90 -16.60 7.31 -7.66
CA ASN A 90 -15.43 8.10 -7.30
C ASN A 90 -15.58 8.73 -5.91
N ASN A 91 -15.06 8.03 -4.91
CA ASN A 91 -15.12 8.43 -3.51
C ASN A 91 -13.75 8.91 -2.96
N PHE A 92 -12.79 9.24 -3.82
CA PHE A 92 -11.47 9.71 -3.41
C PHE A 92 -11.35 11.24 -3.57
N TRP A 93 -11.52 11.96 -2.47
CA TRP A 93 -11.43 13.42 -2.39
C TRP A 93 -10.15 13.81 -1.65
N LEU A 94 -9.00 13.38 -2.18
CA LEU A 94 -7.74 13.42 -1.43
C LEU A 94 -7.11 14.81 -1.38
N GLY A 95 -7.16 15.58 -2.47
CA GLY A 95 -6.27 16.74 -2.59
C GLY A 95 -4.82 16.27 -2.71
N SER A 96 -3.87 17.06 -2.19
CA SER A 96 -2.44 16.79 -2.37
C SER A 96 -1.66 16.88 -1.05
N ARG A 97 -1.33 15.72 -0.49
CA ARG A 97 -0.48 15.61 0.70
C ARG A 97 0.90 16.23 0.51
N SER A 98 1.53 16.00 -0.64
CA SER A 98 2.87 16.52 -0.91
C SER A 98 2.88 18.04 -0.99
N GLN A 99 1.88 18.65 -1.66
CA GLN A 99 1.75 20.11 -1.71
C GLN A 99 1.48 20.68 -0.32
N CYS A 100 0.60 20.05 0.48
CA CYS A 100 0.32 20.50 1.85
C CYS A 100 1.59 20.61 2.71
N LEU A 101 2.50 19.63 2.59
CA LEU A 101 3.77 19.63 3.31
C LEU A 101 4.79 20.62 2.71
N ASP A 102 4.79 20.78 1.38
CA ASP A 102 5.71 21.68 0.66
C ASP A 102 5.36 23.17 0.83
N ILE A 103 4.13 23.53 1.24
CA ILE A 103 3.76 24.93 1.55
C ILE A 103 4.70 25.56 2.58
N MET A 104 5.21 24.76 3.53
CA MET A 104 6.13 25.23 4.57
C MET A 104 7.59 25.22 4.11
N ASN A 105 7.88 24.71 2.92
CA ASN A 105 9.23 24.55 2.41
C ASN A 105 9.79 25.89 1.92
N LYS A 106 10.84 26.38 2.60
CA LYS A 106 11.51 27.64 2.28
C LYS A 106 12.77 27.45 1.44
N THR A 107 13.05 26.24 0.95
CA THR A 107 14.22 26.01 0.09
C THR A 107 14.06 26.83 -1.19
N PRO A 108 14.97 27.79 -1.48
CA PRO A 108 14.86 28.60 -2.68
C PRO A 108 15.10 27.73 -3.91
N PHE A 109 14.35 27.98 -4.97
CA PHE A 109 14.65 27.39 -6.26
C PHE A 109 15.97 27.93 -6.81
N GLU A 110 16.77 27.08 -7.44
CA GLU A 110 18.01 27.46 -8.14
C GLU A 110 17.70 28.15 -9.49
N PHE A 111 16.91 29.22 -9.47
CA PHE A 111 16.67 30.05 -10.66
C PHE A 111 17.70 31.18 -10.75
N ALA A 112 18.03 31.59 -11.97
CA ALA A 112 18.84 32.79 -12.17
C ALA A 112 18.13 34.01 -11.55
N ARG A 113 18.89 34.89 -10.88
CA ARG A 113 18.40 36.02 -10.06
C ARG A 113 17.37 36.91 -10.77
N GLN A 114 17.48 37.05 -12.09
CA GLN A 114 16.55 37.84 -12.92
C GLN A 114 15.12 37.28 -12.91
N TYR A 115 14.95 35.95 -12.90
CA TYR A 115 13.62 35.32 -12.85
C TYR A 115 12.98 35.48 -11.47
N MET A 116 13.77 35.47 -10.39
CA MET A 116 13.26 35.70 -9.03
C MET A 116 12.75 37.12 -8.83
N LEU A 117 13.45 38.13 -9.37
CA LEU A 117 13.03 39.54 -9.32
C LEU A 117 11.71 39.79 -10.07
N ASN A 118 11.49 39.07 -11.18
CA ASN A 118 10.21 39.12 -11.88
C ASN A 118 9.09 38.43 -11.08
N ASN A 119 9.37 37.35 -10.36
CA ASN A 119 8.37 36.66 -9.55
C ASN A 119 7.90 37.49 -8.35
N THR A 120 8.77 38.30 -7.73
CA THR A 120 8.38 39.23 -6.65
C THR A 120 7.42 40.33 -7.10
N ARG A 121 7.28 40.55 -8.42
CA ARG A 121 6.25 41.45 -8.98
C ARG A 121 4.84 40.85 -8.90
N TYR A 122 4.74 39.52 -8.90
CA TYR A 122 3.47 38.78 -8.90
C TYR A 122 3.19 38.10 -7.55
N ARG A 123 4.18 38.05 -6.66
CA ARG A 123 4.09 37.38 -5.36
C ARG A 123 4.71 38.27 -4.29
N ASP A 124 3.98 38.44 -3.20
CA ASP A 124 4.51 39.05 -1.98
C ASP A 124 5.17 37.97 -1.11
N PRO A 125 6.49 38.03 -0.88
CA PRO A 125 7.22 37.05 -0.06
C PRO A 125 6.70 36.95 1.38
N GLN A 126 6.11 38.02 1.94
CA GLN A 126 5.56 37.98 3.31
C GLN A 126 4.29 37.13 3.39
N ASN A 127 3.60 36.98 2.27
CA ASN A 127 2.34 36.27 2.12
C ASN A 127 2.50 34.86 1.53
N GLU A 128 3.74 34.42 1.30
CA GLU A 128 4.04 33.16 0.63
C GLU A 128 3.98 31.94 1.56
N PHE A 129 4.23 32.15 2.87
CA PHE A 129 4.35 31.10 3.86
C PHE A 129 3.35 31.27 5.02
N PRO A 130 2.79 30.17 5.53
CA PRO A 130 1.87 30.22 6.67
C PRO A 130 2.61 30.61 7.96
N PRO A 131 1.97 31.32 8.90
CA PRO A 131 2.56 31.70 10.18
C PRO A 131 2.63 30.54 11.20
N PHE A 132 2.02 29.40 10.89
CA PHE A 132 1.99 28.19 11.72
C PHE A 132 2.24 26.94 10.87
N GLN A 133 2.52 25.82 11.54
CA GLN A 133 2.74 24.55 10.84
C GLN A 133 1.41 23.99 10.33
N LEU A 134 1.45 23.33 9.18
CA LEU A 134 0.33 22.60 8.58
C LEU A 134 0.59 21.10 8.67
N ASN A 135 -0.48 20.32 8.77
CA ASN A 135 -0.46 18.87 8.65
C ASN A 135 -1.57 18.41 7.71
N TYR A 136 -1.34 17.24 7.11
CA TYR A 136 -2.33 16.59 6.26
C TYR A 136 -3.10 15.53 7.04
N PHE A 137 -4.40 15.74 7.12
CA PHE A 137 -5.36 14.85 7.78
C PHE A 137 -6.19 14.12 6.74
N VAL A 138 -6.66 12.93 7.07
CA VAL A 138 -7.59 12.18 6.24
C VAL A 138 -8.81 11.82 7.06
N ALA A 139 -9.98 12.23 6.60
CA ALA A 139 -11.27 11.84 7.14
C ALA A 139 -11.85 10.70 6.31
N TYR A 140 -12.24 9.62 6.98
CA TYR A 140 -12.93 8.50 6.37
C TYR A 140 -14.41 8.59 6.70
N ILE A 141 -15.23 8.71 5.66
CA ILE A 141 -16.64 9.06 5.78
C ILE A 141 -17.46 7.99 5.07
N ARG A 142 -18.48 7.45 5.74
CA ARG A 142 -19.47 6.57 5.12
C ARG A 142 -20.63 7.38 4.59
N HIS A 143 -21.11 7.07 3.40
CA HIS A 143 -22.32 7.66 2.83
C HIS A 143 -23.44 6.64 2.64
N ASN A 144 -24.69 7.08 2.72
CA ASN A 144 -25.89 6.25 2.48
C ASN A 144 -26.58 6.54 1.13
N SER A 145 -25.88 7.21 0.20
CA SER A 145 -26.38 7.60 -1.12
C SER A 145 -27.01 6.43 -1.88
N THR A 146 -28.32 6.46 -2.11
CA THR A 146 -29.04 5.46 -2.94
C THR A 146 -28.79 5.65 -4.44
N LEU A 147 -28.17 6.77 -4.83
CA LEU A 147 -27.87 7.10 -6.23
C LEU A 147 -26.58 6.45 -6.74
N GLN A 148 -25.73 5.91 -5.86
CA GLN A 148 -24.60 5.09 -6.26
C GLN A 148 -25.05 3.63 -6.39
N TYR A 149 -24.42 2.90 -7.32
CA TYR A 149 -24.65 1.46 -7.44
C TYR A 149 -24.02 0.72 -6.25
N HIS A 150 -24.87 0.11 -5.43
CA HIS A 150 -24.44 -0.84 -4.40
C HIS A 150 -24.28 -2.22 -5.03
N ILE A 151 -23.04 -2.65 -5.22
CA ILE A 151 -22.67 -3.89 -5.92
C ILE A 151 -22.00 -4.88 -4.97
N ASN A 152 -22.11 -4.64 -3.66
CA ASN A 152 -21.45 -5.42 -2.61
C ASN A 152 -19.93 -5.51 -2.83
N MET A 153 -19.32 -4.46 -3.39
CA MET A 153 -17.86 -4.35 -3.44
C MET A 153 -17.32 -3.76 -2.12
N PHE A 154 -16.06 -4.08 -1.80
CA PHE A 154 -15.41 -3.56 -0.60
C PHE A 154 -15.39 -2.02 -0.61
N ASP A 155 -15.77 -1.44 0.52
CA ASP A 155 -15.72 0.00 0.80
C ASP A 155 -16.37 0.86 -0.30
N GLU A 156 -17.44 0.38 -0.93
CA GLU A 156 -18.15 1.14 -1.96
C GLU A 156 -18.82 2.41 -1.42
N GLU A 157 -19.14 2.43 -0.12
CA GLU A 157 -19.76 3.56 0.58
C GLU A 157 -18.74 4.51 1.25
N LEU A 158 -17.44 4.23 1.08
CA LEU A 158 -16.38 4.92 1.80
C LEU A 158 -15.79 6.07 0.99
N ILE A 159 -15.96 7.28 1.49
CA ILE A 159 -15.26 8.48 1.03
C ILE A 159 -13.98 8.68 1.83
N THR A 160 -12.89 8.91 1.09
CA THR A 160 -11.60 9.32 1.67
C THR A 160 -11.36 10.79 1.36
N LEU A 161 -11.50 11.65 2.36
CA LEU A 161 -11.33 13.10 2.25
C LEU A 161 -9.99 13.52 2.86
N GLY A 162 -9.09 14.07 2.05
CA GLY A 162 -7.83 14.67 2.54
C GLY A 162 -8.00 16.15 2.87
N LEU A 163 -7.33 16.62 3.92
CA LEU A 163 -7.49 17.97 4.47
C LEU A 163 -6.13 18.52 4.89
N CYS A 164 -5.72 19.66 4.33
CA CYS A 164 -4.55 20.40 4.78
C CYS A 164 -4.99 21.44 5.81
N LEU A 165 -4.66 21.21 7.09
CA LEU A 165 -5.15 22.01 8.21
C LEU A 165 -4.00 22.38 9.16
N PRO A 166 -4.17 23.36 10.05
CA PRO A 166 -3.17 23.70 11.04
C PRO A 166 -2.75 22.50 11.90
N ALA A 167 -1.44 22.35 12.11
CA ALA A 167 -0.84 21.23 12.83
C ALA A 167 -1.23 21.19 14.32
N SER A 168 -1.68 22.31 14.87
CA SER A 168 -2.20 22.40 16.25
C SER A 168 -3.56 21.70 16.42
N CYS A 169 -4.27 21.40 15.33
CA CYS A 169 -5.55 20.73 15.38
C CYS A 169 -5.40 19.23 15.69
N SER A 170 -6.12 18.75 16.71
CA SER A 170 -6.21 17.33 17.05
C SER A 170 -7.24 16.63 16.17
N THR A 171 -7.12 15.30 16.03
CA THR A 171 -8.13 14.49 15.32
C THR A 171 -9.52 14.64 15.94
N ASN A 172 -9.61 14.80 17.26
CA ASN A 172 -10.88 14.98 17.97
C ASN A 172 -11.53 16.33 17.65
N ASN A 173 -10.74 17.41 17.58
CA ASN A 173 -11.24 18.73 17.23
C ASN A 173 -11.83 18.74 15.81
N ILE A 174 -11.13 18.10 14.87
CA ILE A 174 -11.59 17.99 13.48
C ILE A 174 -12.84 17.09 13.40
N SER A 175 -12.89 16.00 14.18
CA SER A 175 -14.07 15.10 14.27
C SER A 175 -15.31 15.87 14.69
N PHE A 176 -15.19 16.64 15.77
CA PHE A 176 -16.27 17.44 16.32
C PHE A 176 -16.81 18.47 15.31
N ILE A 177 -15.91 19.15 14.58
CA ILE A 177 -16.33 20.10 13.53
C ILE A 177 -17.03 19.35 12.38
N LEU A 178 -16.43 18.28 11.85
CA LEU A 178 -16.98 17.54 10.71
C LEU A 178 -18.35 16.92 11.02
N GLU A 179 -18.52 16.33 12.20
CA GLU A 179 -19.82 15.82 12.65
C GLU A 179 -20.87 16.94 12.74
N GLY A 180 -20.46 18.13 13.20
CA GLY A 180 -21.31 19.32 13.16
C GLY A 180 -21.71 19.71 11.73
N ILE A 181 -20.75 19.73 10.80
CA ILE A 181 -20.99 20.05 9.38
C ILE A 181 -21.95 19.05 8.73
N PHE A 182 -21.80 17.76 9.01
CA PHE A 182 -22.66 16.71 8.45
C PHE A 182 -24.09 16.80 8.99
N ARG A 183 -24.25 17.08 10.29
CA ARG A 183 -25.57 17.29 10.89
C ARG A 183 -26.27 18.54 10.32
N ASP A 184 -25.52 19.61 10.11
CA ASP A 184 -26.05 20.88 9.60
C ASP A 184 -26.23 20.90 8.07
N ARG A 185 -25.88 19.81 7.36
CA ARG A 185 -26.00 19.65 5.90
C ARG A 185 -25.41 20.80 5.07
N ILE A 186 -24.25 21.31 5.50
CA ILE A 186 -23.64 22.50 4.87
C ILE A 186 -23.05 22.20 3.49
N LEU A 187 -22.65 20.95 3.24
CA LEU A 187 -22.06 20.57 1.96
C LEU A 187 -23.18 20.41 0.92
N LEU A 188 -23.08 21.10 -0.21
CA LEU A 188 -24.08 21.07 -1.31
C LEU A 188 -24.40 19.65 -1.80
N ILE A 189 -23.47 18.72 -1.62
CA ILE A 189 -23.66 17.32 -1.99
C ILE A 189 -24.78 16.63 -1.21
N ASN A 190 -25.03 17.03 0.03
CA ASN A 190 -26.08 16.46 0.87
C ASN A 190 -27.46 16.63 0.22
N ASP A 191 -27.71 17.83 -0.30
CA ASP A 191 -28.98 18.16 -0.94
C ASP A 191 -29.04 17.72 -2.40
N LEU A 192 -27.92 17.86 -3.15
CA LEU A 192 -27.89 17.51 -4.57
C LEU A 192 -28.04 16.01 -4.83
N TYR A 193 -27.44 15.17 -3.98
CA TYR A 193 -27.45 13.71 -4.16
C TYR A 193 -28.22 12.96 -3.06
N PHE A 194 -28.95 13.67 -2.20
CA PHE A 194 -29.70 13.09 -1.07
C PHE A 194 -28.84 12.14 -0.23
N VAL A 195 -27.70 12.66 0.25
CA VAL A 195 -26.68 11.89 0.95
C VAL A 195 -26.53 12.36 2.39
N ASP A 196 -26.52 11.42 3.32
CA ASP A 196 -26.05 11.62 4.67
C ASP A 196 -24.65 11.03 4.84
N PHE A 197 -23.83 11.74 5.62
CA PHE A 197 -22.48 11.35 5.92
C PHE A 197 -22.35 10.94 7.39
N ASN A 198 -21.62 9.85 7.61
CA ASN A 198 -21.22 9.39 8.93
C ASN A 198 -19.70 9.31 9.01
N LEU A 199 -19.10 10.01 9.97
CA LEU A 199 -17.66 9.98 10.16
C LEU A 199 -17.24 8.66 10.82
N ILE A 200 -16.30 7.94 10.21
CA ILE A 200 -15.76 6.70 10.78
C ILE A 200 -14.56 7.03 11.67
N GLN A 201 -13.55 7.68 11.09
CA GLN A 201 -12.33 8.04 11.80
C GLN A 201 -11.60 9.18 11.06
N ILE A 202 -10.76 9.90 11.79
CA ILE A 202 -9.81 10.87 11.23
C ILE A 202 -8.41 10.43 11.57
N LYS A 203 -7.53 10.49 10.57
CA LYS A 203 -6.13 10.11 10.69
C LYS A 203 -5.24 11.31 10.41
N ASN A 204 -4.27 11.54 11.29
CA ASN A 204 -3.20 12.51 11.06
C ASN A 204 -2.00 11.79 10.42
N LEU A 205 -1.62 12.16 9.19
CA LEU A 205 -0.52 11.51 8.45
C LEU A 205 0.87 12.09 8.79
N LYS A 206 1.14 12.29 10.09
CA LYS A 206 2.45 12.68 10.61
C LYS A 206 3.29 11.45 10.89
N ASP A 207 4.41 11.29 10.18
CA ASP A 207 5.32 10.17 10.42
C ASP A 207 6.23 10.46 11.62
N ASN A 208 5.84 9.94 12.78
CA ASN A 208 6.61 10.04 14.01
C ASN A 208 7.46 8.78 14.28
N HIS A 209 7.49 7.81 13.35
CA HIS A 209 8.20 6.52 13.47
C HIS A 209 7.88 5.68 14.73
N GLN A 210 6.97 6.14 15.60
CA GLN A 210 6.66 5.46 16.88
C GLN A 210 6.05 4.08 16.67
N TRP A 211 5.40 3.87 15.51
CA TRP A 211 4.81 2.60 15.13
C TRP A 211 5.82 1.45 15.07
N LEU A 212 7.11 1.73 14.81
CA LEU A 212 8.18 0.72 14.79
C LEU A 212 8.45 0.10 16.16
N LEU A 213 8.14 0.81 17.24
CA LEU A 213 8.41 0.37 18.63
C LEU A 213 7.21 -0.36 19.26
N ASN A 214 6.08 -0.46 18.55
CA ASN A 214 4.83 -0.97 19.10
C ASN A 214 4.63 -2.47 18.80
N GLY A 215 4.22 -3.23 19.81
CA GLY A 215 3.76 -4.62 19.67
C GLY A 215 4.84 -5.59 19.19
N ALA A 216 4.52 -6.41 18.19
CA ALA A 216 5.41 -7.45 17.66
C ALA A 216 6.43 -6.92 16.62
N ILE A 217 6.29 -5.68 16.18
CA ILE A 217 7.10 -5.05 15.12
C ILE A 217 8.60 -5.01 15.44
N PRO A 218 9.06 -4.60 16.64
CA PRO A 218 10.50 -4.58 16.93
C PRO A 218 11.14 -5.96 16.84
N PHE A 219 10.43 -7.02 17.26
CA PHE A 219 10.92 -8.40 17.14
C PHE A 219 11.05 -8.84 15.69
N ILE A 220 10.09 -8.46 14.83
CA ILE A 220 10.15 -8.73 13.40
C ILE A 220 11.32 -7.99 12.76
N CYS A 221 11.52 -6.71 13.10
CA CYS A 221 12.66 -5.92 12.62
C CYS A 221 14.00 -6.53 13.05
N VAL A 222 14.14 -6.96 14.31
CA VAL A 222 15.34 -7.66 14.79
C VAL A 222 15.55 -8.97 14.03
N GLY A 223 14.49 -9.74 13.79
CA GLY A 223 14.55 -10.96 12.99
C GLY A 223 15.04 -10.69 11.57
N LEU A 224 14.50 -9.67 10.89
CA LEU A 224 14.94 -9.27 9.55
C LEU A 224 16.42 -8.83 9.57
N VAL A 225 16.82 -7.97 10.50
CA VAL A 225 18.21 -7.52 10.63
C VAL A 225 19.16 -8.70 10.86
N LEU A 226 18.79 -9.65 11.72
CA LEU A 226 19.57 -10.86 11.95
C LEU A 226 19.70 -11.71 10.69
N THR A 227 18.61 -11.90 9.93
CA THR A 227 18.67 -12.64 8.65
C THR A 227 19.57 -11.95 7.64
N PHE A 228 19.50 -10.61 7.52
CA PHE A 228 20.41 -9.86 6.65
C PHE A 228 21.87 -9.96 7.11
N ALA A 229 22.13 -9.90 8.42
CA ALA A 229 23.48 -10.08 8.96
C ALA A 229 24.04 -11.48 8.68
N LEU A 230 23.21 -12.53 8.83
CA LEU A 230 23.58 -13.90 8.47
C LEU A 230 23.83 -14.04 6.96
N MET A 231 23.05 -13.37 6.11
CA MET A 231 23.28 -13.36 4.66
C MET A 231 24.59 -12.67 4.29
N ILE A 232 24.89 -11.51 4.89
CA ILE A 232 26.14 -10.77 4.65
C ILE A 232 27.33 -11.61 5.12
N SER A 233 27.31 -12.11 6.36
CA SER A 233 28.38 -12.95 6.91
C SER A 233 28.59 -14.24 6.13
N GLY A 234 27.51 -14.93 5.72
CA GLY A 234 27.56 -16.13 4.88
C GLY A 234 28.15 -15.86 3.50
N THR A 235 27.80 -14.73 2.89
CA THR A 235 28.34 -14.32 1.58
C THR A 235 29.82 -13.94 1.66
N ILE A 236 30.24 -13.24 2.72
CA ILE A 236 31.66 -12.93 2.97
C ILE A 236 32.44 -14.23 3.18
N TYR A 237 31.94 -15.15 4.01
CA TYR A 237 32.56 -16.45 4.24
C TYR A 237 32.70 -17.25 2.94
N ASP A 238 31.65 -17.30 2.11
CA ASP A 238 31.67 -18.00 0.83
C ASP A 238 32.75 -17.44 -0.11
N ILE A 239 32.71 -16.12 -0.38
CA ILE A 239 33.60 -15.49 -1.35
C ILE A 239 35.07 -15.55 -0.90
N PHE A 240 35.34 -15.17 0.35
CA PHE A 240 36.73 -15.01 0.80
C PHE A 240 37.34 -16.30 1.31
N ILE A 241 36.58 -17.16 2.00
CA ILE A 241 37.13 -18.37 2.60
C ILE A 241 36.83 -19.59 1.73
N TYR A 242 35.56 -19.85 1.42
CA TYR A 242 35.15 -21.08 0.77
C TYR A 242 35.62 -21.17 -0.70
N GLN A 243 35.42 -20.13 -1.51
CA GLN A 243 35.87 -20.10 -2.91
C GLN A 243 37.40 -20.11 -3.01
N THR A 244 38.09 -19.38 -2.13
CA THR A 244 39.56 -19.38 -2.08
C THR A 244 40.11 -20.76 -1.73
N TYR A 245 39.50 -21.43 -0.75
CA TYR A 245 39.82 -22.81 -0.41
C TYR A 245 39.59 -23.75 -1.60
N LEU A 246 38.43 -23.69 -2.25
CA LEU A 246 38.14 -24.53 -3.42
C LEU A 246 39.13 -24.31 -4.58
N LYS A 247 39.54 -23.06 -4.84
CA LYS A 247 40.55 -22.75 -5.86
C LYS A 247 41.92 -23.32 -5.50
N ALA A 248 42.31 -23.27 -4.22
CA ALA A 248 43.57 -23.84 -3.75
C ALA A 248 43.57 -25.37 -3.87
N THR A 249 42.48 -26.04 -3.44
CA THR A 249 42.34 -27.51 -3.56
C THR A 249 42.30 -27.98 -5.01
N ASN A 250 41.59 -27.29 -5.91
CA ASN A 250 41.59 -27.66 -7.32
C ASN A 250 42.98 -27.48 -7.97
N LYS A 251 43.78 -26.54 -7.47
CA LYS A 251 45.15 -26.31 -7.93
C LYS A 251 46.10 -27.41 -7.45
N THR A 252 45.92 -27.96 -6.24
CA THR A 252 46.69 -29.10 -5.74
C THR A 252 46.25 -30.42 -6.37
N VAL A 253 44.96 -30.65 -6.61
CA VAL A 253 44.46 -31.89 -7.25
C VAL A 253 44.93 -32.00 -8.72
N ASN A 254 45.09 -30.89 -9.43
CA ASN A 254 45.71 -30.89 -10.76
C ASN A 254 47.23 -31.12 -10.74
N VAL A 255 47.87 -31.01 -9.57
CA VAL A 255 49.31 -31.23 -9.37
C VAL A 255 49.58 -32.63 -8.79
N GLU A 256 48.64 -33.23 -8.06
CA GLU A 256 48.72 -34.56 -7.45
C GLU A 256 48.53 -35.75 -8.42
N ASN A 257 48.62 -35.53 -9.74
CA ASN A 257 49.09 -36.61 -10.64
C ASN A 257 50.62 -36.82 -10.55
N ALA A 258 51.32 -36.04 -9.72
CA ALA A 258 52.69 -36.27 -9.36
C ALA A 258 52.90 -36.00 -7.87
N VAL A 259 53.37 -37.03 -7.16
CA VAL A 259 54.02 -36.97 -5.84
C VAL A 259 53.08 -36.95 -4.63
N GLU A 260 52.74 -38.17 -4.23
CA GLU A 260 52.56 -38.61 -2.86
C GLU A 260 53.72 -38.08 -1.98
N MET A 261 53.41 -37.51 -0.81
CA MET A 261 54.31 -37.11 0.31
C MET A 261 54.27 -35.62 0.70
N HIS A 262 53.12 -35.15 1.19
CA HIS A 262 53.04 -34.31 2.40
C HIS A 262 51.63 -34.40 3.00
N MET A 263 51.24 -35.64 3.28
CA MET A 263 50.02 -35.99 3.99
C MET A 263 50.25 -35.74 5.48
N THR A 264 49.77 -34.61 6.03
CA THR A 264 49.24 -34.52 7.42
C THR A 264 48.79 -33.12 7.87
N ASP A 265 49.17 -32.01 7.22
CA ASP A 265 48.88 -30.67 7.79
C ASP A 265 47.77 -29.86 7.07
N LEU A 266 47.27 -30.33 5.92
CA LEU A 266 46.20 -29.64 5.18
C LEU A 266 44.81 -30.27 5.32
N SER A 267 44.70 -31.50 5.83
CA SER A 267 43.43 -32.23 5.95
C SER A 267 42.65 -31.89 7.24
N SER A 268 43.20 -31.05 8.11
CA SER A 268 42.69 -30.79 9.47
C SER A 268 41.87 -29.51 9.62
N ARG A 269 41.69 -28.68 8.57
CA ARG A 269 40.67 -27.62 8.61
C ARG A 269 39.31 -28.24 8.28
N GLU A 270 38.83 -29.05 9.23
CA GLU A 270 37.49 -29.63 9.29
C GLU A 270 36.49 -28.60 8.75
N LYS A 271 35.58 -29.03 7.86
CA LYS A 271 34.39 -28.25 7.51
C LYS A 271 33.65 -27.96 8.82
N SER A 272 33.95 -26.82 9.44
CA SER A 272 33.34 -26.43 10.70
C SER A 272 31.84 -26.45 10.49
N ARG A 273 31.10 -27.07 11.42
CA ARG A 273 29.63 -27.13 11.36
C ARG A 273 29.04 -25.73 11.17
N ILE A 274 29.69 -24.72 11.75
CA ILE A 274 29.35 -23.30 11.63
C ILE A 274 29.58 -22.79 10.19
N GLY A 275 30.68 -23.18 9.55
CA GLY A 275 30.95 -22.87 8.15
C GLY A 275 29.91 -23.45 7.19
N ASN A 276 29.42 -24.66 7.44
CA ASN A 276 28.33 -25.25 6.65
C ASN A 276 27.01 -24.48 6.84
N VAL A 277 26.71 -24.02 8.05
CA VAL A 277 25.52 -23.18 8.31
C VAL A 277 25.64 -21.83 7.62
N LEU A 278 26.80 -21.16 7.70
CA LEU A 278 27.07 -19.89 7.02
C LEU A 278 26.92 -20.01 5.49
N MET A 279 27.34 -21.13 4.90
CA MET A 279 27.15 -21.39 3.47
C MET A 279 25.68 -21.43 3.06
N CYS A 280 24.77 -21.88 3.94
CA CYS A 280 23.32 -21.86 3.67
C CYS A 280 22.76 -20.44 3.52
N PHE A 281 23.39 -19.44 4.13
CA PHE A 281 22.98 -18.04 4.05
C PHE A 281 23.74 -17.25 2.97
N SER A 282 24.71 -17.87 2.27
CA SER A 282 25.42 -17.21 1.18
C SER A 282 24.45 -16.85 0.05
N VAL A 283 24.37 -15.56 -0.26
CA VAL A 283 23.61 -15.05 -1.41
C VAL A 283 24.27 -15.48 -2.70
N TYR A 284 25.60 -15.46 -2.78
CA TYR A 284 26.35 -15.80 -3.99
C TYR A 284 26.05 -17.22 -4.49
N THR A 285 26.22 -18.23 -3.62
CA THR A 285 25.97 -19.63 -3.99
C THR A 285 24.47 -19.88 -4.20
N SER A 286 23.60 -19.33 -3.34
CA SER A 286 22.15 -19.47 -3.47
C SER A 286 21.64 -18.89 -4.79
N THR A 287 22.08 -17.69 -5.18
CA THR A 287 21.75 -17.05 -6.46
C THR A 287 22.23 -17.91 -7.63
N LYS A 288 23.47 -18.40 -7.61
CA LYS A 288 23.98 -19.29 -8.66
C LYS A 288 23.15 -20.58 -8.80
N MET A 289 22.62 -21.10 -7.69
CA MET A 289 21.75 -22.27 -7.67
C MET A 289 20.35 -21.95 -8.18
N ILE A 290 19.76 -20.81 -7.80
CA ILE A 290 18.42 -20.37 -8.23
C ILE A 290 18.39 -20.11 -9.73
N PHE A 291 19.44 -19.48 -10.28
CA PHE A 291 19.54 -19.18 -11.71
C PHE A 291 20.17 -20.33 -12.52
N ASN A 292 20.40 -21.49 -11.92
CA ASN A 292 20.90 -22.65 -12.65
C ASN A 292 19.78 -23.26 -13.50
N THR A 293 19.93 -23.20 -14.82
CA THR A 293 18.97 -23.74 -15.79
C THR A 293 19.29 -25.17 -16.24
N LYS A 294 20.31 -25.82 -15.66
CA LYS A 294 20.66 -27.21 -15.97
C LYS A 294 19.52 -28.14 -15.53
N LEU A 295 18.95 -28.87 -16.48
CA LEU A 295 17.90 -29.83 -16.25
C LEU A 295 18.49 -31.14 -15.70
N GLY A 296 17.90 -31.66 -14.63
CA GLY A 296 18.16 -33.03 -14.19
C GLY A 296 17.61 -34.02 -15.21
N THR A 297 18.32 -35.13 -15.44
CA THR A 297 17.94 -36.17 -16.41
C THR A 297 16.61 -36.87 -16.08
N GLU A 298 16.07 -36.64 -14.89
CA GLU A 298 14.84 -37.30 -14.38
C GLU A 298 13.64 -36.35 -14.19
N GLU A 299 13.76 -35.08 -14.59
CA GLU A 299 12.70 -34.08 -14.36
C GLU A 299 11.70 -33.98 -15.53
N ILE A 300 10.41 -33.83 -15.21
CA ILE A 300 9.35 -33.62 -16.19
C ILE A 300 9.34 -32.14 -16.58
N THR A 301 9.98 -31.81 -17.71
CA THR A 301 10.21 -30.44 -18.18
C THR A 301 8.92 -29.63 -18.39
N VAL A 302 7.84 -30.27 -18.83
CA VAL A 302 6.53 -29.63 -19.08
C VAL A 302 5.98 -28.96 -17.82
N PHE A 303 6.22 -29.54 -16.63
CA PHE A 303 5.74 -28.96 -15.38
C PHE A 303 6.41 -27.65 -15.01
N HIS A 304 7.66 -27.44 -15.44
CA HIS A 304 8.33 -26.15 -15.25
C HIS A 304 7.63 -25.05 -16.03
N GLY A 305 7.23 -25.32 -17.29
CA GLY A 305 6.46 -24.39 -18.11
C GLY A 305 5.07 -24.09 -17.54
N ILE A 306 4.34 -25.12 -17.11
CA ILE A 306 3.01 -24.94 -16.48
C ILE A 306 3.13 -24.09 -15.21
N ARG A 307 4.10 -24.37 -14.35
CA ARG A 307 4.34 -23.59 -13.12
C ARG A 307 4.64 -22.13 -13.43
N PHE A 308 5.48 -21.85 -14.42
CA PHE A 308 5.80 -20.49 -14.80
C PHE A 308 4.55 -19.71 -15.22
N LEU A 309 3.74 -20.28 -16.13
CA LEU A 309 2.51 -19.65 -16.60
C LEU A 309 1.50 -19.43 -15.46
N THR A 310 1.37 -20.40 -14.54
CA THR A 310 0.45 -20.28 -13.41
C THR A 310 0.93 -19.28 -12.36
N MET A 311 2.26 -19.15 -12.12
CA MET A 311 2.81 -18.08 -11.29
C MET A 311 2.49 -16.70 -11.86
N VAL A 312 2.71 -16.50 -13.17
CA VAL A 312 2.39 -15.22 -13.84
C VAL A 312 0.91 -14.89 -13.70
N TRP A 313 0.03 -15.88 -13.91
CA TRP A 313 -1.40 -15.69 -13.77
C TRP A 313 -1.80 -15.31 -12.33
N LEU A 314 -1.30 -16.01 -11.31
CA LEU A 314 -1.55 -15.70 -9.89
C LEU A 314 -1.07 -14.30 -9.50
N ILE A 315 0.13 -13.91 -9.94
CA ILE A 315 0.70 -12.58 -9.65
C ILE A 315 -0.18 -11.48 -10.25
N ILE A 316 -0.60 -11.63 -11.51
CA ILE A 316 -1.49 -10.68 -12.19
C ILE A 316 -2.84 -10.59 -11.46
N PHE A 317 -3.43 -11.72 -11.11
CA PHE A 317 -4.70 -11.77 -10.39
C PHE A 317 -4.62 -11.03 -9.05
N HIS A 318 -3.66 -11.36 -8.19
CA HIS A 318 -3.52 -10.70 -6.88
C HIS A 318 -3.20 -9.20 -7.01
N SER A 319 -2.36 -8.82 -7.97
CA SER A 319 -2.03 -7.41 -8.22
C SER A 319 -3.28 -6.60 -8.56
N ILE A 320 -4.13 -7.13 -9.44
CA ILE A 320 -5.38 -6.47 -9.82
C ILE A 320 -6.38 -6.50 -8.67
N PHE A 321 -6.61 -7.68 -8.07
CA PHE A 321 -7.60 -7.89 -7.01
C PHE A 321 -7.40 -6.92 -5.83
N PHE A 322 -6.18 -6.81 -5.30
CA PHE A 322 -5.90 -5.86 -4.22
C PHE A 322 -5.92 -4.41 -4.68
N SER A 323 -5.63 -4.12 -5.95
CA SER A 323 -5.74 -2.76 -6.49
C SER A 323 -7.19 -2.28 -6.61
N LEU A 324 -8.17 -3.20 -6.80
CA LEU A 324 -9.59 -2.83 -6.96
C LEU A 324 -10.15 -2.02 -5.78
N GLN A 325 -9.60 -2.18 -4.58
CA GLN A 325 -10.00 -1.42 -3.40
C GLN A 325 -9.62 0.07 -3.49
N TYR A 326 -8.62 0.41 -4.31
CA TYR A 326 -8.03 1.76 -4.40
C TYR A 326 -8.29 2.44 -5.76
N LEU A 327 -9.11 1.83 -6.62
CA LEU A 327 -9.49 2.43 -7.90
C LEU A 327 -10.70 3.35 -7.72
N ASP A 328 -10.63 4.51 -8.36
CA ASP A 328 -11.77 5.38 -8.56
C ASP A 328 -12.75 4.78 -9.56
N ASN A 329 -13.94 5.38 -9.66
CA ASN A 329 -14.95 5.01 -10.65
C ASN A 329 -15.21 3.49 -10.70
N LYS A 330 -15.45 2.87 -9.54
CA LYS A 330 -15.58 1.42 -9.35
C LYS A 330 -16.51 0.74 -10.36
N ILE A 331 -17.53 1.45 -10.84
CA ILE A 331 -18.48 0.96 -11.85
C ILE A 331 -17.85 0.75 -13.22
N GLN A 332 -16.97 1.65 -13.66
CA GLN A 332 -16.26 1.48 -14.92
C GLN A 332 -15.31 0.27 -14.85
N THR A 333 -14.62 0.14 -13.73
CA THR A 333 -13.75 -1.01 -13.44
C THR A 333 -14.54 -2.32 -13.46
N LEU A 334 -15.72 -2.37 -12.84
CA LEU A 334 -16.57 -3.57 -12.89
C LEU A 334 -16.97 -3.95 -14.33
N ARG A 335 -17.33 -2.96 -15.16
CA ARG A 335 -17.64 -3.21 -16.58
C ARG A 335 -16.43 -3.76 -17.33
N LEU A 336 -15.23 -3.27 -17.03
CA LEU A 336 -13.99 -3.78 -17.62
C LEU A 336 -13.73 -5.23 -17.23
N ILE A 337 -13.92 -5.59 -15.96
CA ILE A 337 -13.72 -6.97 -15.46
C ILE A 337 -14.70 -7.96 -16.10
N LYS A 338 -15.90 -7.50 -16.48
CA LYS A 338 -16.89 -8.31 -17.22
C LYS A 338 -16.49 -8.61 -18.67
N SER A 339 -15.51 -7.91 -19.22
CA SER A 339 -15.04 -8.18 -20.59
C SER A 339 -14.34 -9.53 -20.68
N LEU A 340 -14.50 -10.22 -21.82
CA LEU A 340 -13.91 -11.54 -22.08
C LEU A 340 -12.42 -11.65 -21.73
N PRO A 341 -11.51 -10.71 -22.10
CA PRO A 341 -10.10 -10.84 -21.75
C PRO A 341 -9.84 -10.77 -20.24
N PHE A 342 -10.64 -10.03 -19.48
CA PHE A 342 -10.49 -9.92 -18.02
C PHE A 342 -11.14 -11.08 -17.26
N GLN A 343 -12.04 -11.86 -17.87
CA GLN A 343 -12.64 -13.04 -17.23
C GLN A 343 -11.58 -14.11 -16.88
N MET A 344 -10.56 -14.28 -17.72
CA MET A 344 -9.44 -15.19 -17.42
C MET A 344 -8.71 -14.76 -16.15
N ILE A 345 -8.46 -13.46 -16.00
CA ILE A 345 -7.80 -12.91 -14.82
C ILE A 345 -8.73 -13.02 -13.60
N SER A 346 -9.99 -12.60 -13.74
CA SER A 346 -10.98 -12.57 -12.66
C SER A 346 -11.25 -13.95 -12.05
N ASN A 347 -11.17 -15.03 -12.85
CA ASN A 347 -11.28 -16.41 -12.38
C ASN A 347 -9.94 -16.99 -11.91
N GLY A 348 -9.01 -16.14 -11.46
CA GLY A 348 -7.68 -16.51 -11.02
C GLY A 348 -7.64 -17.54 -9.89
N SER A 349 -8.71 -17.70 -9.10
CA SER A 349 -8.79 -18.77 -8.08
C SER A 349 -8.64 -20.18 -8.66
N VAL A 350 -9.09 -20.41 -9.90
CA VAL A 350 -8.95 -21.70 -10.61
C VAL A 350 -7.49 -22.03 -10.90
N SER A 351 -6.61 -21.02 -10.98
CA SER A 351 -5.19 -21.26 -11.20
C SER A 351 -4.54 -22.03 -10.03
N VAL A 352 -5.07 -21.93 -8.81
CA VAL A 352 -4.56 -22.66 -7.63
C VAL A 352 -4.77 -24.17 -7.79
N ASP A 353 -5.80 -24.61 -8.52
CA ASP A 353 -6.07 -26.03 -8.78
C ASP A 353 -4.95 -26.70 -9.56
N THR A 354 -4.23 -25.94 -10.40
CA THR A 354 -3.05 -26.45 -11.11
C THR A 354 -1.94 -26.87 -10.14
N TYR A 355 -1.74 -26.13 -9.04
CA TYR A 355 -0.76 -26.47 -8.01
C TYR A 355 -1.19 -27.67 -7.18
N PHE A 356 -2.48 -27.79 -6.86
CA PHE A 356 -3.02 -28.96 -6.20
C PHE A 356 -2.83 -30.22 -7.05
N PHE A 357 -3.16 -30.14 -8.34
CA PHE A 357 -2.96 -31.23 -9.30
C PHE A 357 -1.49 -31.63 -9.42
N LEU A 358 -0.59 -30.67 -9.67
CA LEU A 358 0.85 -30.93 -9.81
C LEU A 358 1.45 -31.54 -8.54
N SER A 359 1.03 -31.07 -7.37
CA SER A 359 1.50 -31.60 -6.08
C SER A 359 1.05 -33.05 -5.86
N GLY A 360 -0.21 -33.36 -6.16
CA GLY A 360 -0.75 -34.72 -6.06
C GLY A 360 -0.10 -35.67 -7.07
N PHE A 361 0.05 -35.23 -8.32
CA PHE A 361 0.70 -36.01 -9.37
C PHE A 361 2.15 -36.35 -9.01
N LEU A 362 2.96 -35.34 -8.61
CA LEU A 362 4.36 -35.57 -8.30
C LEU A 362 4.54 -36.52 -7.11
N LEU A 363 3.67 -36.40 -6.09
CA LEU A 363 3.68 -37.31 -4.96
C LEU A 363 3.40 -38.76 -5.38
N ALA A 364 2.37 -38.98 -6.22
CA ALA A 364 2.03 -40.29 -6.73
C ALA A 364 3.14 -40.86 -7.65
N TYR A 365 3.67 -40.02 -8.54
CA TYR A 365 4.75 -40.37 -9.47
C TYR A 365 6.02 -40.81 -8.74
N THR A 366 6.52 -40.00 -7.79
CA THR A 366 7.71 -40.34 -7.00
C THR A 366 7.48 -41.57 -6.12
N TYR A 367 6.28 -41.76 -5.58
CA TYR A 367 5.94 -42.96 -4.81
C TYR A 367 5.98 -44.23 -5.67
N LEU A 368 5.37 -44.19 -6.87
CA LEU A 368 5.36 -45.31 -7.81
C LEU A 368 6.76 -45.62 -8.33
N LYS A 369 7.52 -44.60 -8.73
CA LYS A 369 8.91 -44.75 -9.19
C LYS A 369 9.79 -45.41 -8.13
N ASN A 370 9.79 -44.89 -6.89
CA ASN A 370 10.57 -45.48 -5.79
C ASN A 370 10.16 -46.92 -5.42
N LYS A 371 8.92 -47.32 -5.75
CA LYS A 371 8.43 -48.68 -5.52
C LYS A 371 8.83 -49.61 -6.66
N ILE A 372 8.86 -49.12 -7.90
CA ILE A 372 9.32 -49.87 -9.08
C ILE A 372 10.83 -50.12 -9.01
N ASP A 373 11.61 -49.11 -8.61
CA ASP A 373 13.07 -49.23 -8.47
C ASP A 373 13.52 -50.09 -7.25
N LYS A 374 12.58 -50.48 -6.37
CA LYS A 374 12.82 -51.37 -5.22
C LYS A 374 12.08 -52.69 -5.42
N GLU A 375 12.63 -53.57 -6.25
CA GLU A 375 12.17 -54.96 -6.51
C GLU A 375 12.16 -55.92 -5.29
N ARG A 376 12.01 -55.45 -4.05
CA ARG A 376 11.88 -56.36 -2.88
C ARG A 376 10.66 -56.04 -2.05
N ILE A 377 9.63 -56.86 -2.26
CA ILE A 377 8.45 -56.98 -1.40
C ILE A 377 8.92 -57.58 -0.06
N ASN A 378 9.41 -56.72 0.84
CA ASN A 378 9.48 -57.05 2.26
C ASN A 378 8.05 -57.00 2.84
N PRO A 379 7.73 -57.81 3.88
CA PRO A 379 6.42 -57.78 4.52
C PRO A 379 6.08 -56.38 5.00
N ILE A 380 4.82 -55.98 4.80
CA ILE A 380 4.35 -54.62 5.09
C ILE A 380 4.34 -54.40 6.61
N ASN A 381 5.40 -53.79 7.14
CA ASN A 381 5.40 -53.31 8.52
C ASN A 381 4.62 -51.98 8.59
N TYR A 382 3.40 -52.04 9.13
CA TYR A 382 2.52 -50.87 9.25
C TYR A 382 3.17 -49.72 10.02
N LYS A 383 3.93 -50.03 11.09
CA LYS A 383 4.66 -49.05 11.90
C LYS A 383 5.71 -48.29 11.09
N GLU A 384 6.42 -48.99 10.20
CA GLU A 384 7.46 -48.39 9.37
C GLU A 384 6.87 -47.48 8.28
N LYS A 385 5.73 -47.87 7.69
CA LYS A 385 5.01 -47.01 6.71
C LYS A 385 4.45 -45.76 7.35
N ILE A 386 3.85 -45.87 8.54
CA ILE A 386 3.39 -44.70 9.31
C ILE A 386 4.56 -43.78 9.62
N ASN A 387 5.69 -44.32 10.10
CA ASN A 387 6.86 -43.51 10.42
C ASN A 387 7.39 -42.78 9.17
N LYS A 388 7.46 -43.45 8.01
CA LYS A 388 7.85 -42.81 6.73
C LYS A 388 6.88 -41.69 6.32
N TYR A 389 5.58 -41.89 6.51
CA TYR A 389 4.57 -40.87 6.24
C TYR A 389 4.76 -39.62 7.12
N PHE A 390 4.89 -39.81 8.44
CA PHE A 390 5.15 -38.71 9.38
C PHE A 390 6.46 -37.99 9.08
N VAL A 391 7.55 -38.71 8.79
CA VAL A 391 8.83 -38.10 8.42
C VAL A 391 8.70 -37.25 7.16
N ASN A 392 7.94 -37.68 6.15
CA ASN A 392 7.74 -36.91 4.92
C ASN A 392 6.91 -35.64 5.17
N ILE A 393 5.88 -35.70 6.02
CA ILE A 393 5.12 -34.53 6.44
C ILE A 393 6.01 -33.56 7.21
N MET A 394 6.78 -34.05 8.18
CA MET A 394 7.68 -33.20 8.97
C MET A 394 8.74 -32.53 8.11
N LYS A 395 9.30 -33.23 7.12
CA LYS A 395 10.22 -32.63 6.13
C LYS A 395 9.54 -31.52 5.33
N ARG A 396 8.28 -31.72 4.91
CA ARG A 396 7.50 -30.69 4.20
C ARG A 396 7.24 -29.48 5.10
N TYR A 397 6.88 -29.71 6.36
CA TYR A 397 6.65 -28.66 7.35
C TYR A 397 7.93 -27.83 7.57
N ILE A 398 9.05 -28.46 7.93
CA ILE A 398 10.33 -27.79 8.18
C ILE A 398 10.82 -27.02 6.94
N ARG A 399 10.52 -27.51 5.74
CA ARG A 399 10.90 -26.84 4.48
C ARG A 399 10.06 -25.59 4.18
N LEU A 400 8.75 -25.63 4.41
CA LEU A 400 7.83 -24.56 4.00
C LEU A 400 7.63 -23.49 5.08
N THR A 401 7.58 -23.91 6.35
CA THR A 401 7.24 -23.04 7.48
C THR A 401 8.18 -21.84 7.64
N PRO A 402 9.52 -21.93 7.46
CA PRO A 402 10.41 -20.77 7.62
C PRO A 402 10.09 -19.63 6.66
N ALA A 403 9.87 -19.95 5.38
CA ALA A 403 9.49 -18.97 4.37
C ALA A 403 8.10 -18.38 4.67
N HIS A 404 7.15 -19.22 5.10
CA HIS A 404 5.81 -18.78 5.46
C HIS A 404 5.81 -17.81 6.65
N ILE A 405 6.59 -18.10 7.70
CA ILE A 405 6.76 -17.20 8.87
C ILE A 405 7.35 -15.86 8.44
N MET A 406 8.35 -15.86 7.55
CA MET A 406 8.94 -14.64 7.03
C MET A 406 7.91 -13.79 6.28
N ILE A 407 7.08 -14.41 5.44
CA ILE A 407 6.00 -13.70 4.73
C ILE A 407 4.97 -13.12 5.70
N ILE A 408 4.53 -13.89 6.72
CA ILE A 408 3.61 -13.36 7.75
C ILE A 408 4.22 -12.14 8.45
N GLY A 409 5.51 -12.19 8.80
CA GLY A 409 6.22 -11.06 9.41
C GLY A 409 6.31 -9.84 8.49
N LEU A 410 6.60 -10.04 7.20
CA LEU A 410 6.62 -8.97 6.20
C LEU A 410 5.24 -8.36 5.98
N THR A 411 4.18 -9.18 5.92
CA THR A 411 2.78 -8.71 5.82
C THR A 411 2.35 -7.93 7.06
N GLN A 412 2.77 -8.36 8.25
CA GLN A 412 2.54 -7.61 9.49
C GLN A 412 3.20 -6.23 9.45
N LEU A 413 4.48 -6.19 9.06
CA LEU A 413 5.26 -4.96 8.99
C LEU A 413 4.69 -4.00 7.94
N SER A 414 4.39 -4.49 6.74
CA SER A 414 3.84 -3.68 5.65
C SER A 414 2.45 -3.16 6.00
N SER A 415 1.56 -4.00 6.53
CA SER A 415 0.20 -3.58 6.95
C SER A 415 0.25 -2.51 8.04
N ALA A 416 1.13 -2.66 9.04
CA ALA A 416 1.31 -1.64 10.08
C ALA A 416 1.82 -0.31 9.51
N TRP A 417 2.76 -0.36 8.56
CA TRP A 417 3.25 0.83 7.88
C TRP A 417 2.16 1.52 7.06
N TYR A 418 1.38 0.76 6.28
CA TYR A 418 0.25 1.28 5.50
C TYR A 418 -0.83 1.89 6.42
N ASP A 419 -1.20 1.21 7.51
CA ASP A 419 -2.16 1.72 8.49
C ASP A 419 -1.75 3.07 9.09
N LYS A 420 -0.46 3.40 9.15
CA LYS A 420 0.04 4.68 9.68
C LYS A 420 0.35 5.73 8.62
N ASN A 421 0.87 5.33 7.46
CA ASN A 421 1.37 6.26 6.44
C ASN A 421 0.48 6.42 5.21
N SER A 422 -0.37 5.44 4.92
CA SER A 422 -1.28 5.51 3.78
C SER A 422 -2.39 6.53 4.01
N GLN A 423 -2.74 7.28 2.97
CA GLN A 423 -3.98 8.07 2.96
C GLN A 423 -5.21 7.19 2.75
N PHE A 424 -5.05 6.02 2.14
CA PHE A 424 -6.16 5.11 1.91
C PHE A 424 -6.56 4.39 3.18
N TYR A 425 -7.85 4.08 3.27
CA TYR A 425 -8.38 3.28 4.35
C TYR A 425 -7.95 1.83 4.18
N VAL A 426 -7.52 1.23 5.28
CA VAL A 426 -7.06 -0.16 5.32
C VAL A 426 -8.15 -0.95 6.04
N GLU A 427 -9.11 -1.49 5.28
CA GLU A 427 -10.22 -2.27 5.82
C GLU A 427 -9.74 -3.62 6.35
N GLU A 428 -8.93 -4.33 5.56
CA GLU A 428 -8.24 -5.49 6.06
C GLU A 428 -7.05 -5.04 6.91
N ARG A 429 -7.15 -5.28 8.22
CA ARG A 429 -6.10 -4.97 9.20
C ARG A 429 -5.35 -6.22 9.65
N PRO A 430 -4.53 -6.88 8.79
CA PRO A 430 -3.65 -7.97 9.19
C PRO A 430 -2.86 -7.66 10.44
N HIS A 431 -2.44 -6.41 10.62
CA HIS A 431 -1.68 -6.00 11.80
C HIS A 431 -2.41 -6.23 13.14
N GLU A 432 -3.75 -6.14 13.16
CA GLU A 432 -4.58 -6.43 14.34
C GLU A 432 -4.92 -7.93 14.45
N ILE A 433 -5.25 -8.57 13.31
CA ILE A 433 -5.70 -9.97 13.26
C ILE A 433 -4.54 -10.92 13.55
N CYS A 434 -3.38 -10.68 12.94
CA CYS A 434 -2.18 -11.50 13.10
C CYS A 434 -1.69 -11.47 14.55
N ALA A 435 -1.73 -10.32 15.23
CA ALA A 435 -1.38 -10.22 16.65
C ALA A 435 -2.18 -11.21 17.53
N LYS A 436 -3.43 -11.53 17.15
CA LYS A 436 -4.29 -12.47 17.89
C LYS A 436 -4.22 -13.92 17.37
N TYR A 437 -4.01 -14.11 16.07
CA TYR A 437 -4.25 -15.40 15.40
C TYR A 437 -3.08 -15.92 14.53
N TRP A 438 -1.89 -15.32 14.62
CA TRP A 438 -0.70 -15.73 13.85
C TRP A 438 -0.41 -17.23 13.92
N TRP A 439 -0.54 -17.83 15.11
CA TRP A 439 -0.25 -19.24 15.39
C TRP A 439 -1.10 -20.21 14.54
N ARG A 440 -2.28 -19.80 14.08
CA ARG A 440 -3.14 -20.62 13.21
C ARG A 440 -2.53 -20.88 11.84
N ASN A 441 -1.81 -19.89 11.30
CA ASN A 441 -1.08 -20.01 10.03
C ASN A 441 0.11 -20.96 10.17
N ILE A 442 0.83 -20.89 11.30
CA ILE A 442 1.96 -21.78 11.58
C ILE A 442 1.53 -23.24 11.74
N LEU A 443 0.32 -23.47 12.25
CA LEU A 443 -0.27 -24.80 12.35
C LEU A 443 -1.00 -25.24 11.07
N TYR A 444 -1.13 -24.38 10.05
CA TYR A 444 -1.89 -24.63 8.82
C TYR A 444 -3.37 -25.02 9.06
N ILE A 445 -4.00 -24.51 10.12
CA ILE A 445 -5.40 -24.83 10.50
C ILE A 445 -6.38 -23.71 10.15
N ASN A 446 -6.00 -22.77 9.29
CA ASN A 446 -6.80 -21.60 8.98
C ASN A 446 -8.19 -21.94 8.43
N ASN A 447 -8.30 -23.04 7.67
CA ASN A 447 -9.55 -23.48 7.04
C ASN A 447 -10.62 -23.96 8.04
N LEU A 448 -10.28 -24.14 9.33
CA LEU A 448 -11.23 -24.52 10.38
C LEU A 448 -11.96 -23.31 11.00
N PHE A 449 -11.58 -22.08 10.62
CA PHE A 449 -12.11 -20.85 11.20
C PHE A 449 -12.71 -19.94 10.14
N GLY A 450 -13.70 -19.13 10.54
CA GLY A 450 -14.33 -18.17 9.63
C GLY A 450 -13.39 -17.05 9.18
N TYR A 451 -13.68 -16.48 8.00
CA TYR A 451 -12.90 -15.45 7.30
C TYR A 451 -12.42 -14.29 8.19
N LYS A 452 -13.30 -13.71 9.02
CA LYS A 452 -12.97 -12.56 9.89
C LYS A 452 -11.86 -12.84 10.93
N LYS A 453 -11.50 -14.11 11.14
CA LYS A 453 -10.45 -14.54 12.08
C LYS A 453 -9.25 -15.18 11.36
N MET A 454 -9.21 -15.08 10.03
CA MET A 454 -8.13 -15.60 9.19
C MET A 454 -7.11 -14.49 8.94
N VAL A 455 -5.83 -14.77 9.13
CA VAL A 455 -4.77 -13.86 8.68
C VAL A 455 -4.60 -14.12 7.19
N GLN A 456 -4.94 -13.13 6.38
CA GLN A 456 -4.68 -13.22 4.95
C GLN A 456 -3.22 -12.88 4.67
N THR A 457 -2.53 -13.81 4.02
CA THR A 457 -1.22 -13.58 3.44
C THR A 457 -1.34 -13.82 1.94
N PRO A 458 -0.86 -12.92 1.09
CA PRO A 458 -0.78 -13.17 -0.35
C PRO A 458 0.28 -14.25 -0.58
N ILE A 459 -0.13 -15.51 -0.68
CA ILE A 459 0.73 -16.66 -0.99
C ILE A 459 0.04 -17.52 -2.03
#